data_AF-X1TZ57-F1
#
_entry.id   AF-X1TZ57-F1
#
_cell.length_a   1.000
_cell.length_b   1.000
_cell.length_c   1.000
_cell.angle_alpha   90.00
_cell.angle_beta   90.00
_cell.angle_gamma   90.00
#
_symmetry.space_group_name_H-M   'P 1'
#
loop_
_entity.id
_entity.type
_entity.pdbx_description
1 polymer ?
#
loop_
_entity_poly.entity_id
_entity_poly.type
_entity_poly.pdbx_seq_one_letter_code
_entity_poly.pdbx_strand_id
1 'polypeptide(L)'
;RLDNPMIKTTDVLAPSRGDYYALTKITAEKFIRDSGVDFAIFRLTYITSVNKLNMDPLMFHMPLDTSIEICDTKDVGLALANAVENDEVWGDTFNLAGGERCRITYREYLNDMMEIFGLGQNFLPKEGFAEKDFHCGFCDTHKSENLLHYQRHTLNDYYKDVEKKVRTKRYFVPMVKWIIRLNLLKKSEFYKRFRFFKKKAGAFTVSENKLIRKILSTNFDRIELLERKIEKLEELTSNLVEKRGDLVSINQTQSIS
;
A
#
# COMPACT_ATOMS: atom_id res chain seq x y z
N ARG A 1 0.75 6.46 1.69
CA ARG A 1 -0.28 7.26 2.40
C ARG A 1 -0.94 6.46 3.54
N LEU A 2 -0.25 5.47 4.13
CA LEU A 2 -0.84 4.65 5.20
C LEU A 2 -1.03 5.45 6.50
N ASP A 3 -0.07 6.30 6.84
CA ASP A 3 -0.13 7.11 8.08
C ASP A 3 -0.95 8.40 7.93
N ASN A 4 -1.03 8.94 6.71
CA ASN A 4 -1.82 10.13 6.39
C ASN A 4 -2.65 9.88 5.12
N PRO A 5 -3.93 9.46 5.28
CA PRO A 5 -4.77 9.07 4.16
C PRO A 5 -5.41 10.26 3.46
N MET A 6 -5.44 11.45 4.06
CA MET A 6 -6.10 12.62 3.46
C MET A 6 -5.30 13.17 2.28
N ILE A 7 -5.96 13.41 1.16
CA ILE A 7 -5.41 13.93 -0.10
C ILE A 7 -6.02 15.30 -0.37
N LYS A 8 -5.19 16.33 -0.35
CA LYS A 8 -5.58 17.70 -0.72
C LYS A 8 -5.03 18.06 -2.09
N THR A 9 -5.69 18.99 -2.77
CA THR A 9 -5.23 19.49 -4.07
C THR A 9 -3.89 20.23 -3.98
N THR A 10 -3.61 20.80 -2.80
CA THR A 10 -2.37 21.51 -2.43
C THR A 10 -1.22 20.61 -1.98
N ASP A 11 -1.45 19.30 -1.86
CA ASP A 11 -0.38 18.37 -1.51
C ASP A 11 0.72 18.36 -2.57
N VAL A 12 1.97 18.18 -2.13
CA VAL A 12 3.11 17.98 -3.04
C VAL A 12 2.89 16.72 -3.86
N LEU A 13 2.95 16.85 -5.19
CA LEU A 13 2.84 15.74 -6.12
C LEU A 13 4.16 14.95 -6.17
N ALA A 14 4.27 13.94 -5.31
CA ALA A 14 5.41 13.03 -5.24
C ALA A 14 4.97 11.61 -5.64
N PRO A 15 5.21 11.18 -6.89
CA PRO A 15 4.82 9.85 -7.35
C PRO A 15 5.67 8.75 -6.69
N SER A 16 5.08 7.56 -6.51
CA SER A 16 5.81 6.39 -6.04
C SER A 16 6.96 6.02 -6.98
N ARG A 17 8.01 5.39 -6.45
CA ARG A 17 9.13 4.90 -7.26
C ARG A 17 8.63 3.94 -8.35
N GLY A 18 8.91 4.28 -9.61
CA GLY A 18 8.51 3.46 -10.76
C GLY A 18 7.07 3.69 -11.25
N ASP A 19 6.32 4.62 -10.65
CA ASP A 19 4.99 5.02 -11.13
C ASP A 19 5.10 6.01 -12.30
N TYR A 20 5.44 5.47 -13.47
CA TYR A 20 5.53 6.26 -14.71
C TYR A 20 4.17 6.85 -15.10
N TYR A 21 3.07 6.17 -14.77
CA TYR A 21 1.73 6.69 -15.04
C TYR A 21 1.51 8.00 -14.30
N ALA A 22 1.76 8.04 -12.98
CA ALA A 22 1.65 9.26 -12.19
C ALA A 22 2.58 10.37 -12.71
N LEU A 23 3.83 10.06 -13.08
CA LEU A 23 4.75 11.03 -13.68
C LEU A 23 4.17 11.67 -14.94
N THR A 24 3.60 10.87 -15.85
CA THR A 24 3.00 11.40 -17.09
C THR A 24 1.80 12.29 -16.80
N LYS A 25 0.95 11.95 -15.80
CA LYS A 25 -0.21 12.75 -15.40
C LYS A 25 0.19 14.07 -14.75
N ILE A 26 1.17 14.04 -13.84
CA ILE A 26 1.70 15.27 -13.21
C ILE A 26 2.29 16.20 -14.28
N THR A 27 3.02 15.64 -15.24
CA THR A 27 3.62 16.41 -16.34
C THR A 27 2.53 17.02 -17.24
N ALA A 28 1.47 16.27 -17.54
CA ALA A 28 0.33 16.78 -18.31
C ALA A 28 -0.38 17.93 -17.58
N GLU A 29 -0.63 17.80 -16.27
CA GLU A 29 -1.20 18.91 -15.48
C GLU A 29 -0.34 20.16 -15.55
N LYS A 30 1.00 20.01 -15.48
CA LYS A 30 1.93 21.13 -15.62
C LYS A 30 1.79 21.78 -17.00
N PHE A 31 1.80 21.00 -18.08
CA PHE A 31 1.65 21.56 -19.43
C PHE A 31 0.32 22.28 -19.63
N ILE A 32 -0.77 21.79 -19.05
CA ILE A 32 -2.07 22.48 -19.10
C ILE A 32 -1.96 23.84 -18.40
N ARG A 33 -1.41 23.90 -17.18
CA ARG A 33 -1.23 25.15 -16.44
C ARG A 33 -0.32 26.15 -17.15
N ASP A 34 0.75 25.65 -17.78
CA ASP A 34 1.76 26.49 -18.45
C ASP A 34 1.32 26.93 -19.86
N SER A 35 0.20 26.41 -20.39
CA SER A 35 -0.23 26.67 -21.77
C SER A 35 -0.92 28.02 -21.99
N GLY A 36 -1.34 28.70 -20.92
CA GLY A 36 -2.06 29.98 -21.00
C GLY A 36 -3.53 29.86 -21.44
N VAL A 37 -4.08 28.64 -21.53
CA VAL A 37 -5.51 28.41 -21.76
C VAL A 37 -6.27 28.34 -20.43
N ASP A 38 -7.54 28.74 -20.45
CA ASP A 38 -8.43 28.47 -19.32
C ASP A 38 -8.57 26.96 -19.10
N PHE A 39 -8.48 26.53 -17.85
CA PHE A 39 -8.47 25.12 -17.50
C PHE A 39 -9.29 24.83 -16.25
N ALA A 40 -9.80 23.62 -16.14
CA ALA A 40 -10.22 23.02 -14.88
C ALA A 40 -9.65 21.60 -14.82
N ILE A 41 -8.85 21.30 -13.80
CA ILE A 41 -8.24 19.97 -13.65
C ILE A 41 -9.01 19.17 -12.59
N PHE A 42 -9.55 18.03 -13.00
CA PHE A 42 -10.22 17.10 -12.10
C PHE A 42 -9.35 15.87 -11.84
N ARG A 43 -8.91 15.69 -10.59
CA ARG A 43 -8.17 14.50 -10.13
C ARG A 43 -9.15 13.48 -9.59
N LEU A 44 -9.29 12.37 -10.30
CA LEU A 44 -10.25 11.33 -9.96
C LEU A 44 -9.64 10.31 -8.99
N THR A 45 -10.41 9.93 -7.97
CA THR A 45 -10.10 8.79 -7.10
C THR A 45 -10.31 7.44 -7.82
N TYR A 46 -10.42 6.35 -7.06
CA TYR A 46 -10.85 5.05 -7.56
C TYR A 46 -12.29 5.08 -8.10
N ILE A 47 -12.41 5.25 -9.42
CA ILE A 47 -13.70 5.26 -10.10
C ILE A 47 -14.23 3.84 -10.32
N THR A 48 -15.45 3.58 -9.85
CA THR A 48 -16.11 2.28 -9.93
C THR A 48 -17.24 2.27 -10.95
N SER A 49 -17.41 1.12 -11.62
CA SER A 49 -18.51 0.88 -12.55
C SER A 49 -18.91 -0.57 -12.54
N VAL A 50 -20.22 -0.85 -12.55
CA VAL A 50 -20.77 -2.22 -12.66
C VAL A 50 -20.45 -2.91 -13.99
N ASN A 51 -20.01 -2.16 -14.99
CA ASN A 51 -19.56 -2.71 -16.26
C ASN A 51 -18.07 -3.10 -16.23
N LYS A 52 -17.33 -2.74 -15.18
CA LYS A 52 -15.90 -3.01 -15.03
C LYS A 52 -15.60 -3.76 -13.72
N LEU A 53 -16.04 -5.01 -13.64
CA LEU A 53 -15.89 -5.89 -12.47
C LEU A 53 -14.72 -6.90 -12.60
N ASN A 54 -13.83 -6.68 -13.56
CA ASN A 54 -12.72 -7.60 -13.80
C ASN A 54 -11.68 -7.49 -12.69
N MET A 55 -11.20 -8.65 -12.21
CA MET A 55 -10.13 -8.72 -11.22
C MET A 55 -8.76 -8.57 -11.89
N ASP A 56 -8.34 -7.31 -12.07
CA ASP A 56 -7.06 -6.93 -12.68
C ASP A 56 -5.87 -7.26 -11.75
N PRO A 57 -4.73 -7.75 -12.29
CA PRO A 57 -3.51 -7.98 -11.50
C PRO A 57 -3.05 -6.77 -10.65
N LEU A 58 -3.34 -5.54 -11.08
CA LEU A 58 -3.02 -4.31 -10.35
C LEU A 58 -3.56 -4.32 -8.92
N MET A 59 -4.65 -5.04 -8.65
CA MET A 59 -5.22 -5.17 -7.30
C MET A 59 -4.19 -5.69 -6.28
N PHE A 60 -3.25 -6.54 -6.71
CA PHE A 60 -2.20 -7.07 -5.84
C PHE A 60 -1.11 -6.05 -5.50
N HIS A 61 -1.02 -4.93 -6.22
CA HIS A 61 -0.07 -3.86 -5.91
C HIS A 61 -0.60 -2.89 -4.85
N MET A 62 -1.88 -2.99 -4.46
CA MET A 62 -2.46 -2.16 -3.42
C MET A 62 -2.29 -2.86 -2.05
N PRO A 63 -1.60 -2.24 -1.07
CA PRO A 63 -1.52 -2.75 0.28
C PRO A 63 -2.90 -2.87 0.92
N LEU A 64 -3.12 -3.95 1.66
CA LEU A 64 -4.44 -4.25 2.24
C LEU A 64 -4.92 -3.16 3.21
N ASP A 65 -4.02 -2.51 3.93
CA ASP A 65 -4.35 -1.46 4.91
C ASP A 65 -4.48 -0.07 4.28
N THR A 66 -4.49 0.01 2.94
CA THR A 66 -4.67 1.28 2.22
C THR A 66 -6.08 1.80 2.40
N SER A 67 -6.22 3.06 2.83
CA SER A 67 -7.48 3.80 2.76
C SER A 67 -7.85 4.07 1.31
N ILE A 68 -9.08 3.75 0.92
CA ILE A 68 -9.60 4.03 -0.40
C ILE A 68 -10.93 4.79 -0.30
N GLU A 69 -11.16 5.64 -1.28
CA GLU A 69 -12.44 6.32 -1.48
C GLU A 69 -12.90 6.01 -2.90
N ILE A 70 -14.03 5.32 -3.05
CA ILE A 70 -14.58 5.04 -4.37
C ILE A 70 -15.44 6.20 -4.85
N CYS A 71 -15.68 6.28 -6.16
CA CYS A 71 -16.66 7.20 -6.73
C CYS A 71 -17.36 6.53 -7.91
N ASP A 72 -18.69 6.56 -7.93
CA ASP A 72 -19.46 5.96 -9.02
C ASP A 72 -19.22 6.73 -10.32
N THR A 73 -19.11 6.01 -11.44
CA THR A 73 -18.89 6.64 -12.75
C THR A 73 -19.99 7.64 -13.13
N LYS A 74 -21.22 7.46 -12.62
CA LYS A 74 -22.34 8.39 -12.84
C LYS A 74 -22.13 9.71 -12.11
N ASP A 75 -21.59 9.65 -10.89
CA ASP A 75 -21.30 10.84 -10.09
C ASP A 75 -20.15 11.64 -10.73
N VAL A 76 -19.13 10.96 -11.26
CA VAL A 76 -18.11 11.62 -12.08
C VAL A 76 -18.71 12.28 -13.32
N GLY A 77 -19.58 11.56 -14.04
CA GLY A 77 -20.24 12.10 -15.24
C GLY A 77 -21.07 13.35 -14.92
N LEU A 78 -21.80 13.32 -13.80
CA LEU A 78 -22.55 14.46 -13.31
C LEU A 78 -21.65 15.63 -12.91
N ALA A 79 -20.55 15.37 -12.21
CA ALA A 79 -19.58 16.39 -11.85
C ALA A 79 -19.04 17.12 -13.08
N LEU A 80 -18.67 16.37 -14.11
CA LEU A 80 -18.15 16.92 -15.36
C LEU A 80 -19.22 17.69 -16.15
N ALA A 81 -20.46 17.20 -16.18
CA ALA A 81 -21.57 17.91 -16.81
C ALA A 81 -21.84 19.26 -16.11
N ASN A 82 -21.93 19.25 -14.77
CA ASN A 82 -22.16 20.46 -13.99
C ASN A 82 -20.97 21.43 -14.06
N ALA A 83 -19.75 20.93 -14.21
CA ALA A 83 -18.56 21.77 -14.34
C ALA A 83 -18.55 22.60 -15.62
N VAL A 84 -19.10 22.10 -16.73
CA VAL A 84 -19.21 22.86 -17.99
C VAL A 84 -20.11 24.09 -17.84
N GLU A 85 -21.08 24.04 -16.91
CA GLU A 85 -22.05 25.10 -16.67
C GLU A 85 -21.69 26.00 -15.47
N ASN A 86 -20.54 25.78 -14.83
CA ASN A 86 -20.13 26.51 -13.63
C ASN A 86 -18.83 27.29 -13.85
N ASP A 87 -18.91 28.61 -13.94
CA ASP A 87 -17.76 29.48 -14.20
C ASP A 87 -16.72 29.49 -13.06
N GLU A 88 -17.09 29.09 -11.84
CA GLU A 88 -16.18 29.09 -10.68
C GLU A 88 -15.14 27.94 -10.72
N VAL A 89 -15.25 27.01 -11.68
CA VAL A 89 -14.30 25.91 -11.82
C VAL A 89 -13.03 26.29 -12.58
N TRP A 90 -13.07 27.36 -13.36
CA TRP A 90 -11.97 27.74 -14.24
C TRP A 90 -10.78 28.29 -13.45
N GLY A 91 -9.58 27.95 -13.90
CA GLY A 91 -8.30 28.30 -13.28
C GLY A 91 -7.90 27.40 -12.10
N ASP A 92 -8.65 26.35 -11.78
CA ASP A 92 -8.43 25.57 -10.56
C ASP A 92 -8.30 24.04 -10.77
N THR A 93 -7.90 23.36 -9.70
CA THR A 93 -7.74 21.91 -9.61
C THR A 93 -8.61 21.37 -8.48
N PHE A 94 -9.39 20.33 -8.76
CA PHE A 94 -10.33 19.71 -7.84
C PHE A 94 -10.06 18.22 -7.70
N ASN A 95 -10.30 17.67 -6.52
CA ASN A 95 -10.45 16.23 -6.37
C ASN A 95 -11.92 15.83 -6.60
N LEU A 96 -12.14 14.77 -7.37
CA LEU A 96 -13.44 14.13 -7.54
C LEU A 96 -13.43 12.75 -6.89
N ALA A 97 -14.26 12.58 -5.86
CA ALA A 97 -14.40 11.34 -5.11
C ALA A 97 -15.82 11.19 -4.54
N GLY A 98 -16.18 10.02 -4.02
CA GLY A 98 -17.56 9.70 -3.61
C GLY A 98 -17.95 10.21 -2.22
N GLY A 99 -17.05 10.89 -1.51
CA GLY A 99 -17.30 11.46 -0.20
C GLY A 99 -17.22 10.43 0.93
N GLU A 100 -17.57 10.86 2.15
CA GLU A 100 -17.38 10.06 3.37
C GLU A 100 -18.12 8.72 3.34
N ARG A 101 -19.28 8.67 2.69
CA ARG A 101 -20.10 7.44 2.52
C ARG A 101 -19.49 6.43 1.55
N CYS A 102 -18.37 6.77 0.92
CA CYS A 102 -17.63 5.94 -0.02
C CYS A 102 -16.22 5.57 0.46
N ARG A 103 -15.89 5.89 1.72
CA ARG A 103 -14.59 5.61 2.35
C ARG A 103 -14.58 4.22 3.00
N ILE A 104 -13.52 3.46 2.75
CA ILE A 104 -13.34 2.11 3.29
C ILE A 104 -11.85 1.73 3.25
N THR A 105 -11.42 0.70 3.98
CA THR A 105 -10.09 0.11 3.76
C THR A 105 -10.10 -0.82 2.55
N TYR A 106 -8.96 -0.96 1.87
CA TYR A 106 -8.87 -1.87 0.73
C TYR A 106 -9.15 -3.33 1.13
N ARG A 107 -8.70 -3.74 2.32
CA ARG A 107 -8.98 -5.07 2.90
C ARG A 107 -10.47 -5.36 3.02
N GLU A 108 -11.24 -4.43 3.60
CA GLU A 108 -12.68 -4.59 3.77
C GLU A 108 -13.38 -4.58 2.41
N TYR A 109 -13.05 -3.62 1.55
CA TYR A 109 -13.58 -3.55 0.20
C TYR A 109 -13.36 -4.84 -0.60
N LEU A 110 -12.15 -5.38 -0.54
CA LEU A 110 -11.81 -6.63 -1.21
C LEU A 110 -12.62 -7.80 -0.65
N ASN A 111 -12.75 -7.90 0.68
CA ASN A 111 -13.53 -8.95 1.32
C ASN A 111 -15.01 -8.88 0.94
N ASP A 112 -15.60 -7.69 0.98
CA ASP A 112 -17.01 -7.46 0.62
C ASP A 112 -17.25 -7.80 -0.85
N MET A 113 -16.37 -7.36 -1.76
CA MET A 113 -16.46 -7.69 -3.18
C MET A 113 -16.32 -9.20 -3.44
N MET A 114 -15.41 -9.89 -2.75
CA MET A 114 -15.24 -11.34 -2.87
C MET A 114 -16.48 -12.09 -2.35
N GLU A 115 -17.09 -11.62 -1.26
CA GLU A 115 -18.35 -12.15 -0.73
C GLU A 115 -19.50 -11.96 -1.73
N ILE A 116 -19.65 -10.75 -2.28
CA ILE A 116 -20.66 -10.44 -3.32
C ILE A 116 -20.48 -11.34 -4.55
N PHE A 117 -19.24 -11.62 -4.95
CA PHE A 117 -18.93 -12.55 -6.04
C PHE A 117 -19.15 -14.03 -5.67
N GLY A 118 -19.48 -14.38 -4.43
CA GLY A 118 -19.65 -15.77 -3.96
C GLY A 118 -18.32 -16.51 -3.72
N LEU A 119 -17.21 -15.78 -3.66
CA LEU A 119 -15.87 -16.31 -3.37
C LEU A 119 -15.61 -16.37 -1.86
N GLY A 120 -16.35 -15.59 -1.07
CA GLY A 120 -16.25 -15.55 0.38
C GLY A 120 -15.21 -14.57 0.90
N GLN A 121 -15.30 -14.21 2.17
CA GLN A 121 -14.27 -13.41 2.83
C GLN A 121 -12.92 -14.14 2.98
N ASN A 122 -11.83 -13.37 3.10
CA ASN A 122 -10.45 -13.88 3.22
C ASN A 122 -10.04 -14.83 2.08
N PHE A 123 -10.62 -14.60 0.89
CA PHE A 123 -10.43 -15.46 -0.28
C PHE A 123 -9.03 -15.38 -0.90
N LEU A 124 -8.25 -14.36 -0.59
CA LEU A 124 -6.86 -14.23 -1.04
C LEU A 124 -5.94 -14.06 0.19
N PRO A 125 -4.77 -14.72 0.20
CA PRO A 125 -3.82 -14.60 1.30
C PRO A 125 -3.11 -13.24 1.25
N LYS A 126 -2.73 -12.71 2.42
CA LYS A 126 -2.08 -11.39 2.53
C LYS A 126 -0.75 -11.31 1.78
N GLU A 127 -0.04 -12.44 1.67
CA GLU A 127 1.24 -12.56 0.96
C GLU A 127 1.09 -12.38 -0.57
N GLY A 128 -0.15 -12.30 -1.07
CA GLY A 128 -0.42 -11.94 -2.44
C GLY A 128 -0.40 -10.44 -2.74
N PHE A 129 -0.25 -9.58 -1.73
CA PHE A 129 -0.36 -8.13 -1.88
C PHE A 129 0.96 -7.42 -1.58
N ALA A 130 1.12 -6.24 -2.16
CA ALA A 130 2.20 -5.33 -1.81
C ALA A 130 2.09 -4.85 -0.36
N GLU A 131 3.21 -4.45 0.23
CA GLU A 131 3.24 -3.87 1.58
C GLU A 131 3.20 -2.34 1.55
N LYS A 132 3.58 -1.71 0.43
CA LYS A 132 3.69 -0.25 0.29
C LYS A 132 3.61 0.19 -1.19
N ASP A 133 3.88 1.48 -1.41
CA ASP A 133 4.05 2.13 -2.72
C ASP A 133 2.76 2.33 -3.54
N PHE A 134 1.61 2.46 -2.88
CA PHE A 134 0.33 2.84 -3.49
C PHE A 134 -0.17 4.22 -3.02
N HIS A 135 -0.81 4.97 -3.92
CA HIS A 135 -1.11 6.40 -3.74
C HIS A 135 -2.57 6.72 -3.38
N CYS A 136 -3.43 5.72 -3.18
CA CYS A 136 -4.82 5.96 -2.76
C CYS A 136 -4.92 6.54 -1.34
N GLY A 137 -6.06 7.17 -1.09
CA GLY A 137 -6.42 7.81 0.16
C GLY A 137 -7.83 8.40 0.08
N PHE A 138 -8.17 9.21 1.07
CA PHE A 138 -9.42 9.97 1.16
C PHE A 138 -9.23 11.34 0.55
N CYS A 139 -10.08 11.72 -0.40
CA CYS A 139 -9.95 13.00 -1.07
C CYS A 139 -10.68 14.10 -0.28
N ASP A 140 -10.07 15.28 -0.20
CA ASP A 140 -10.79 16.49 0.16
C ASP A 140 -11.62 16.95 -1.03
N THR A 141 -12.93 16.78 -0.92
CA THR A 141 -13.92 17.10 -1.97
C THR A 141 -14.86 18.23 -1.57
N HIS A 142 -14.63 18.93 -0.46
CA HIS A 142 -15.58 19.95 0.02
C HIS A 142 -15.82 21.03 -1.05
N LYS A 143 -14.75 21.51 -1.68
CA LYS A 143 -14.85 22.51 -2.74
C LYS A 143 -15.57 21.98 -3.99
N SER A 144 -15.25 20.77 -4.44
CA SER A 144 -15.84 20.20 -5.64
C SER A 144 -17.31 19.85 -5.44
N GLU A 145 -17.68 19.29 -4.28
CA GLU A 145 -19.08 18.95 -4.00
C GLU A 145 -19.95 20.20 -3.82
N ASN A 146 -19.42 21.27 -3.21
CA ASN A 146 -20.16 22.53 -3.07
C ASN A 146 -20.46 23.21 -4.41
N LEU A 147 -19.57 23.09 -5.39
CA LEU A 147 -19.75 23.69 -6.72
C LEU A 147 -20.53 22.80 -7.67
N LEU A 148 -20.36 21.47 -7.56
CA LEU A 148 -20.80 20.51 -8.58
C LEU A 148 -21.90 19.56 -8.12
N HIS A 149 -22.23 19.48 -6.83
CA HIS A 149 -23.36 18.70 -6.29
C HIS A 149 -23.52 17.29 -6.89
N TYR A 150 -22.43 16.52 -6.89
CA TYR A 150 -22.30 15.30 -7.69
C TYR A 150 -22.32 14.01 -6.87
N GLN A 151 -22.05 14.06 -5.56
CA GLN A 151 -21.92 12.88 -4.70
C GLN A 151 -23.28 12.24 -4.33
N ARG A 152 -23.92 11.59 -5.31
CA ARG A 152 -25.27 11.01 -5.16
C ARG A 152 -25.26 9.55 -4.72
N HIS A 153 -24.24 8.77 -5.06
CA HIS A 153 -24.18 7.33 -4.79
C HIS A 153 -23.28 7.02 -3.59
N THR A 154 -23.65 6.00 -2.82
CA THR A 154 -22.84 5.49 -1.70
C THR A 154 -22.14 4.17 -2.06
N LEU A 155 -21.18 3.76 -1.22
CA LEU A 155 -20.56 2.42 -1.33
C LEU A 155 -21.59 1.29 -1.35
N ASN A 156 -22.62 1.40 -0.52
CA ASN A 156 -23.67 0.38 -0.43
C ASN A 156 -24.55 0.34 -1.69
N ASP A 157 -24.80 1.48 -2.33
CA ASP A 157 -25.52 1.53 -3.59
C ASP A 157 -24.72 0.83 -4.69
N TYR A 158 -23.41 1.08 -4.74
CA TYR A 158 -22.50 0.37 -5.63
C TYR A 158 -22.55 -1.15 -5.38
N TYR A 159 -22.46 -1.60 -4.13
CA TYR A 159 -22.53 -3.03 -3.79
C TYR A 159 -23.85 -3.68 -4.21
N LYS A 160 -24.99 -3.03 -4.00
CA LYS A 160 -26.29 -3.53 -4.47
C LYS A 160 -26.34 -3.67 -5.98
N ASP A 161 -25.77 -2.72 -6.73
CA ASP A 161 -25.77 -2.78 -8.18
C ASP A 161 -24.81 -3.86 -8.71
N VAL A 162 -23.67 -4.08 -8.04
CA VAL A 162 -22.79 -5.23 -8.32
C VAL A 162 -23.51 -6.55 -8.04
N GLU A 163 -24.17 -6.69 -6.89
CA GLU A 163 -24.89 -7.90 -6.51
C GLU A 163 -25.96 -8.27 -7.54
N LYS A 164 -26.78 -7.29 -7.96
CA LYS A 164 -27.77 -7.48 -9.03
C LYS A 164 -27.11 -8.00 -10.31
N LYS A 165 -25.94 -7.47 -10.68
CA LYS A 165 -25.21 -7.86 -11.91
C LYS A 165 -24.64 -9.27 -11.84
N VAL A 166 -24.17 -9.71 -10.68
CA VAL A 166 -23.47 -11.00 -10.53
C VAL A 166 -24.35 -12.13 -9.99
N ARG A 167 -25.58 -11.82 -9.55
CA ARG A 167 -26.53 -12.76 -8.94
C ARG A 167 -26.61 -14.12 -9.65
N THR A 168 -26.81 -14.13 -10.97
CA THR A 168 -26.91 -15.39 -11.73
C THR A 168 -25.58 -16.16 -11.76
N LYS A 169 -24.45 -15.46 -11.90
CA LYS A 169 -23.13 -16.10 -11.93
C LYS A 169 -22.74 -16.68 -10.57
N ARG A 170 -23.14 -16.01 -9.48
CA ARG A 170 -22.85 -16.39 -8.09
C ARG A 170 -23.23 -17.84 -7.77
N TYR A 171 -24.33 -18.35 -8.33
CA TYR A 171 -24.76 -19.74 -8.12
C TYR A 171 -23.74 -20.79 -8.61
N PHE A 172 -22.96 -20.49 -9.64
CA PHE A 172 -21.98 -21.42 -10.21
C PHE A 172 -20.59 -21.29 -9.59
N VAL A 173 -20.34 -20.22 -8.83
CA VAL A 173 -19.02 -19.89 -8.27
C VAL A 173 -18.47 -20.97 -7.34
N PRO A 174 -19.25 -21.60 -6.42
CA PRO A 174 -18.72 -22.60 -5.50
C PRO A 174 -17.97 -23.75 -6.20
N MET A 175 -18.43 -24.16 -7.40
CA MET A 175 -17.83 -25.26 -8.17
C MET A 175 -16.46 -24.91 -8.75
N VAL A 176 -16.24 -23.64 -9.10
CA VAL A 176 -15.01 -23.17 -9.78
C VAL A 176 -14.13 -22.29 -8.88
N LYS A 177 -14.57 -22.01 -7.64
CA LYS A 177 -13.91 -21.11 -6.68
C LYS A 177 -12.42 -21.41 -6.50
N TRP A 178 -12.03 -22.68 -6.39
CA TRP A 178 -10.62 -23.06 -6.25
C TRP A 178 -9.79 -22.73 -7.50
N ILE A 179 -10.35 -22.98 -8.70
CA ILE A 179 -9.70 -22.65 -9.98
C ILE A 179 -9.52 -21.12 -10.10
N ILE A 180 -10.56 -20.35 -9.73
CA ILE A 180 -10.49 -18.88 -9.69
C ILE A 180 -9.37 -18.44 -8.75
N ARG A 181 -9.29 -19.01 -7.54
CA ARG A 181 -8.25 -18.67 -6.56
C ARG A 181 -6.86 -18.91 -7.14
N LEU A 182 -6.62 -20.06 -7.75
CA LEU A 182 -5.34 -20.38 -8.37
C LEU A 182 -4.99 -19.43 -9.51
N ASN A 183 -5.96 -19.11 -10.37
CA ASN A 183 -5.74 -18.18 -11.49
C ASN A 183 -5.34 -16.78 -11.00
N LEU A 184 -6.05 -16.25 -10.00
CA LEU A 184 -5.74 -14.96 -9.39
C LEU A 184 -4.37 -14.95 -8.73
N LEU A 185 -4.04 -15.98 -7.94
CA LEU A 185 -2.74 -16.09 -7.28
C LEU A 185 -1.57 -16.29 -8.26
N LYS A 186 -1.83 -16.87 -9.43
CA LYS A 186 -0.86 -16.95 -10.53
C LYS A 186 -0.63 -15.57 -11.18
N LYS A 187 -1.52 -14.59 -11.00
CA LYS A 187 -1.32 -13.22 -11.48
C LYS A 187 -0.55 -12.36 -10.48
N SER A 188 -0.67 -12.63 -9.18
CA SER A 188 0.09 -11.93 -8.14
C SER A 188 1.60 -12.20 -8.24
N GLU A 189 2.40 -11.16 -8.47
CA GLU A 189 3.86 -11.24 -8.40
C GLU A 189 4.36 -11.46 -6.97
N PHE A 190 3.72 -10.82 -5.98
CA PHE A 190 4.03 -10.95 -4.56
C PHE A 190 3.85 -12.39 -4.08
N TYR A 191 2.74 -13.04 -4.46
CA TYR A 191 2.50 -14.43 -4.09
C TYR A 191 3.50 -15.39 -4.72
N LYS A 192 3.90 -15.15 -5.98
CA LYS A 192 4.96 -15.93 -6.65
C LYS A 192 6.28 -15.81 -5.90
N ARG A 193 6.67 -14.58 -5.53
CA ARG A 193 7.87 -14.32 -4.73
C ARG A 193 7.80 -15.04 -3.39
N PHE A 194 6.70 -14.89 -2.67
CA PHE A 194 6.47 -15.58 -1.39
C PHE A 194 6.60 -17.10 -1.52
N ARG A 195 5.93 -17.70 -2.52
CA ARG A 195 6.03 -19.16 -2.76
C ARG A 195 7.44 -19.61 -3.13
N PHE A 196 8.17 -18.82 -3.93
CA PHE A 196 9.55 -19.11 -4.28
C PHE A 196 10.46 -19.12 -3.05
N PHE A 197 10.37 -18.09 -2.21
CA PHE A 197 11.14 -18.01 -0.97
C PHE A 197 10.73 -19.09 0.03
N LYS A 198 9.44 -19.39 0.19
CA LYS A 198 8.97 -20.48 1.08
C LYS A 198 9.51 -21.84 0.64
N LYS A 199 9.52 -22.13 -0.66
CA LYS A 199 10.07 -23.38 -1.22
C LYS A 199 11.59 -23.45 -1.03
N LYS A 200 12.30 -22.33 -1.23
CA LYS A 200 13.75 -22.27 -0.99
C LYS A 200 14.10 -22.36 0.49
N ALA A 201 13.41 -21.66 1.37
CA ALA A 201 13.62 -21.75 2.81
C ALA A 201 13.45 -23.19 3.31
N GLY A 202 12.41 -23.90 2.85
CA GLY A 202 12.22 -25.33 3.16
C GLY A 202 13.29 -26.26 2.57
N ALA A 203 14.02 -25.83 1.53
CA ALA A 203 15.14 -26.59 0.94
C ALA A 203 16.49 -26.22 1.59
N PHE A 204 16.70 -24.95 1.93
CA PHE A 204 17.87 -24.41 2.61
C PHE A 204 17.99 -24.95 4.04
N THR A 205 16.87 -25.11 4.76
CA THR A 205 16.88 -25.66 6.13
C THR A 205 17.38 -27.10 6.22
N VAL A 206 17.37 -27.90 5.15
CA VAL A 206 17.84 -29.29 5.19
C VAL A 206 19.33 -29.40 4.84
N SER A 207 19.82 -28.66 3.84
CA SER A 207 21.22 -28.75 3.42
C SER A 207 22.16 -27.91 4.28
N GLU A 208 21.75 -26.71 4.68
CA GLU A 208 22.58 -25.85 5.54
C GLU A 208 22.63 -26.38 6.98
N ASN A 209 21.59 -27.00 7.53
CA ASN A 209 21.72 -27.63 8.86
C ASN A 209 22.80 -28.74 8.89
N LYS A 210 23.04 -29.42 7.77
CA LYS A 210 24.11 -30.43 7.66
C LYS A 210 25.48 -29.77 7.45
N LEU A 211 25.55 -28.73 6.62
CA LEU A 211 26.78 -27.98 6.34
C LEU A 211 27.23 -27.16 7.55
N ILE A 212 26.31 -26.46 8.20
CA ILE A 212 26.50 -25.69 9.44
C ILE A 212 26.92 -26.63 10.56
N ARG A 213 26.26 -27.78 10.77
CA ARG A 213 26.74 -28.78 11.76
C ARG A 213 28.16 -29.27 11.46
N LYS A 214 28.49 -29.50 10.19
CA LYS A 214 29.84 -29.92 9.77
C LYS A 214 30.88 -28.81 9.94
N ILE A 215 30.55 -27.56 9.62
CA ILE A 215 31.44 -26.40 9.77
C ILE A 215 31.65 -26.10 11.25
N LEU A 216 30.58 -26.13 12.06
CA LEU A 216 30.64 -25.96 13.51
C LEU A 216 31.45 -27.09 14.16
N SER A 217 31.27 -28.35 13.75
CA SER A 217 32.08 -29.45 14.30
C SER A 217 33.55 -29.40 13.89
N THR A 218 33.85 -28.85 12.71
CA THR A 218 35.24 -28.77 12.20
C THR A 218 36.00 -27.55 12.75
N ASN A 219 35.28 -26.51 13.16
CA ASN A 219 35.87 -25.25 13.64
C ASN A 219 35.51 -24.93 15.09
N PHE A 220 35.04 -25.91 15.86
CA PHE A 220 34.60 -25.73 17.24
C PHE A 220 35.67 -25.05 18.09
N ASP A 221 36.91 -25.57 18.05
CA ASP A 221 38.06 -25.02 18.79
C ASP A 221 38.39 -23.58 18.37
N ARG A 222 38.13 -23.21 17.11
CA ARG A 222 38.36 -21.83 16.62
C ARG A 222 37.28 -20.87 17.10
N ILE A 223 36.04 -21.35 17.25
CA ILE A 223 34.93 -20.56 17.79
C ILE A 223 35.16 -20.35 19.29
N GLU A 224 35.53 -21.40 20.03
CA GLU A 224 35.87 -21.31 21.46
C GLU A 224 37.07 -20.38 21.70
N LEU A 225 38.09 -20.43 20.83
CA LEU A 225 39.22 -19.50 20.89
C LEU A 225 38.80 -18.04 20.62
N LEU A 226 37.84 -17.81 19.73
CA LEU A 226 37.33 -16.47 19.45
C LEU A 226 36.50 -15.93 20.62
N GLU A 227 35.65 -16.75 21.23
CA GLU A 227 34.88 -16.38 22.42
C GLU A 227 35.80 -16.00 23.59
N ARG A 228 36.83 -16.82 23.88
CA ARG A 228 37.83 -16.49 24.91
C ARG A 228 38.61 -15.21 24.61
N LYS A 229 38.84 -14.88 23.34
CA LYS A 229 39.50 -13.63 22.94
C LYS A 229 38.57 -12.42 23.09
N ILE A 230 37.28 -12.59 22.83
CA ILE A 230 36.27 -11.55 23.02
C ILE A 230 36.10 -11.26 24.51
N GLU A 231 35.98 -12.27 25.37
CA GLU A 231 35.93 -12.09 26.84
C GLU A 231 37.15 -11.34 27.37
N LYS A 232 38.34 -11.70 26.88
CA LYS A 232 39.59 -11.02 27.27
C LYS A 232 39.64 -9.56 26.79
N LEU A 233 39.05 -9.27 25.62
CA LEU A 233 38.91 -7.90 25.11
C LEU A 233 37.93 -7.10 25.96
N GLU A 234 36.80 -7.68 26.34
CA GLU A 234 35.82 -7.05 27.22
C GLU A 234 36.40 -6.75 28.60
N GLU A 235 37.17 -7.68 29.18
CA GLU A 235 37.88 -7.48 30.45
C GLU A 235 38.92 -6.36 30.36
N LEU A 236 39.72 -6.31 29.28
CA LEU A 236 40.67 -5.23 29.05
C LEU A 236 39.97 -3.88 28.87
N THR A 237 38.83 -3.86 28.20
CA THR A 237 38.05 -2.63 27.96
C THR A 237 37.44 -2.12 29.26
N SER A 238 36.89 -3.01 30.10
CA SER A 238 36.38 -2.67 31.43
C SER A 238 37.48 -2.14 32.35
N ASN A 239 38.66 -2.78 32.37
CA ASN A 239 39.83 -2.32 33.13
C ASN A 239 40.34 -0.94 32.66
N LEU A 240 40.26 -0.64 31.36
CA LEU A 240 40.61 0.68 30.82
C LEU A 240 39.58 1.75 31.22
N VAL A 241 38.29 1.39 31.28
CA VAL A 241 37.22 2.29 31.75
C VAL A 241 37.38 2.60 33.24
N GLU A 242 37.70 1.60 34.07
CA GLU A 242 38.00 1.81 35.50
C GLU A 242 39.24 2.70 35.71
N LYS A 243 40.35 2.41 35.02
CA LYS A 243 41.56 3.27 35.09
C LYS A 243 41.30 4.70 34.63
N ARG A 244 40.41 4.91 33.66
CA ARG A 244 40.01 6.25 33.23
C ARG A 244 39.14 6.94 34.28
N GLY A 245 38.29 6.21 35.00
CA GLY A 245 37.56 6.70 36.17
C GLY A 245 38.49 7.17 37.29
N ASP A 246 39.54 6.39 37.58
CA ASP A 246 40.55 6.73 38.60
C ASP A 246 41.42 7.95 38.21
N LEU A 247 41.73 8.12 36.92
CA LEU A 247 42.44 9.30 36.43
C LEU A 247 41.60 10.59 36.52
N VAL A 248 40.27 10.48 36.40
CA VAL A 248 39.35 11.63 36.51
C VAL A 248 39.15 12.03 37.97
N SER A 249 39.13 11.08 38.92
CA SER A 249 39.04 11.38 40.36
C SER A 249 40.34 11.96 40.94
N ILE A 250 41.51 11.55 40.44
CA ILE A 250 42.81 12.14 40.83
C ILE A 250 42.93 13.60 40.35
N ASN A 251 42.48 13.90 39.11
CA ASN A 251 42.51 15.27 38.57
C ASN A 251 41.51 16.23 39.25
N GLN A 252 40.43 15.73 39.84
CA GLN A 252 39.51 16.55 40.65
C GLN A 252 40.06 16.86 42.06
N THR A 253 41.02 16.07 42.55
CA THR A 253 41.61 16.29 43.88
C THR A 253 42.79 17.27 43.82
N GLN A 254 43.46 17.40 42.67
CA GLN A 254 44.55 18.37 42.45
C GLN A 254 44.08 19.77 42.02
N SER A 255 42.81 19.97 41.69
CA SER A 255 42.25 21.29 41.34
C SER A 255 41.62 22.03 42.53
N ILE A 256 41.70 21.46 43.74
CA ILE A 256 41.13 22.02 44.99
C ILE A 256 42.23 22.40 46.01
N SER A 257 43.52 22.29 45.65
CA SER A 257 44.65 22.75 46.48
C SER A 257 45.30 24.01 45.93
#